data_AF-A0A7S2QPL5-F1
#
_entry.id   AF-A0A7S2QPL5-F1
#
_cell.length_a   1.000
_cell.length_b   1.000
_cell.length_c   1.000
_cell.angle_alpha   90.00
_cell.angle_beta   90.00
_cell.angle_gamma   90.00
#
_symmetry.space_group_name_H-M   'P 1'
#
loop_
_entity.id
_entity.type
_entity.pdbx_description
1 polymer ?
#
loop_
_entity_poly.entity_id
_entity_poly.type
_entity_poly.pdbx_seq_one_letter_code
_entity_poly.pdbx_strand_id
1 'polypeptide(L)'
;DDAPAWYRAPEVLLRSAVSPAADLWSVGCIFGEMLSGRTLFAGDDPHDQVRDILSVLQPPRAECAWLPPGSPEGDFVHFCAAWYEGRGSARLEAPRCGQLDALLGLLRFDPARRPTAAEALRGPFLAHFSLHSDPLADHAAPASAPQGLRGLHGVQAVGFFEPEAGVL
;
A
#
# COMPACT_ATOMS: atom_id res chain seq x y z
N ASP A 1 -22.96 5.09 -0.50
CA ASP A 1 -21.80 5.71 0.17
C ASP A 1 -20.52 5.07 -0.32
N ASP A 2 -19.98 5.59 -1.42
CA ASP A 2 -18.64 5.21 -1.85
C ASP A 2 -17.62 5.92 -0.95
N ALA A 3 -16.69 5.15 -0.38
CA ALA A 3 -15.62 5.71 0.44
C ALA A 3 -14.74 6.65 -0.41
N PRO A 4 -14.32 7.81 0.15
CA PRO A 4 -13.52 8.79 -0.58
C PRO A 4 -12.21 8.19 -1.11
N ALA A 5 -11.80 8.64 -2.30
CA ALA A 5 -10.65 8.09 -3.03
C ALA A 5 -9.28 8.64 -2.56
N TRP A 6 -9.23 9.33 -1.42
CA TRP A 6 -8.10 10.15 -0.95
C TRP A 6 -6.76 9.40 -0.83
N TYR A 7 -6.84 8.09 -0.56
CA TYR A 7 -5.66 7.23 -0.40
C TYR A 7 -5.40 6.33 -1.61
N ARG A 8 -6.25 6.35 -2.65
CA ARG A 8 -6.10 5.48 -3.81
C ARG A 8 -4.93 5.94 -4.68
N ALA A 9 -4.10 4.97 -5.08
CA ALA A 9 -2.96 5.20 -5.94
C ALA A 9 -3.39 5.55 -7.38
N PRO A 10 -2.55 6.27 -8.17
CA PRO A 10 -2.84 6.61 -9.55
C PRO A 10 -3.22 5.39 -10.39
N GLU A 11 -2.48 4.28 -10.29
CA GLU A 11 -2.77 3.05 -11.03
C GLU A 11 -4.08 2.37 -10.64
N VAL A 12 -4.55 2.55 -9.40
CA VAL A 12 -5.85 2.06 -8.95
C VAL A 12 -6.96 2.93 -9.54
N LEU A 13 -6.79 4.25 -9.52
CA LEU A 13 -7.74 5.21 -10.09
C LEU A 13 -7.87 5.06 -11.61
N LEU A 14 -6.77 4.74 -12.29
CA LEU A 14 -6.71 4.71 -13.75
C LEU A 14 -6.99 3.34 -14.33
N ARG A 15 -6.49 2.27 -13.71
CA ARG A 15 -6.49 0.91 -14.28
C ARG A 15 -7.21 -0.11 -13.42
N SER A 16 -7.75 0.30 -12.26
CA SER A 16 -8.25 -0.61 -11.22
C SER A 16 -7.22 -1.69 -10.81
N ALA A 17 -5.92 -1.39 -10.98
CA ALA A 17 -4.84 -2.32 -10.72
C ALA A 17 -4.37 -2.21 -9.26
N VAL A 18 -4.79 -3.17 -8.43
CA VAL A 18 -4.34 -3.25 -7.04
C VAL A 18 -3.01 -4.00 -6.97
N SER A 19 -2.06 -3.47 -6.21
CA SER A 19 -0.74 -4.07 -6.03
C SER A 19 -0.14 -3.67 -4.68
N PRO A 20 0.89 -4.37 -4.18
CA PRO A 20 1.61 -3.92 -2.99
C PRO A 20 2.18 -2.50 -3.13
N ALA A 21 2.51 -2.05 -4.35
CA ALA A 21 2.95 -0.67 -4.58
C ALA A 21 1.83 0.36 -4.33
N ALA A 22 0.56 -0.02 -4.54
CA ALA A 22 -0.60 0.83 -4.24
C ALA A 22 -0.80 1.01 -2.73
N ASP A 23 -0.49 -0.01 -1.92
CA ASP A 23 -0.48 0.11 -0.47
C ASP A 23 0.59 1.10 -0.01
N LEU A 24 1.78 1.06 -0.63
CA LEU A 24 2.89 1.99 -0.34
C LEU A 24 2.55 3.43 -0.69
N TRP A 25 1.73 3.66 -1.73
CA TRP A 25 1.15 4.99 -1.99
C TRP A 25 0.24 5.44 -0.87
N SER A 26 -0.66 4.56 -0.41
CA SER A 26 -1.61 4.85 0.67
C SER A 26 -0.86 5.20 1.97
N VAL A 27 0.22 4.47 2.27
CA VAL A 27 1.15 4.79 3.38
C VAL A 27 1.78 6.17 3.19
N GLY A 28 2.19 6.52 1.97
CA GLY A 28 2.67 7.86 1.64
C GLY A 28 1.64 8.96 1.93
N CYS A 29 0.38 8.77 1.54
CA CYS A 29 -0.70 9.72 1.84
C CYS A 29 -0.90 9.90 3.35
N ILE A 30 -0.97 8.79 4.10
CA ILE A 30 -1.11 8.80 5.57
C ILE A 30 0.10 9.50 6.20
N PHE A 31 1.31 9.22 5.72
CA PHE A 31 2.51 9.85 6.24
C PHE A 31 2.52 11.37 5.98
N GLY A 32 2.13 11.81 4.78
CA GLY A 32 1.97 13.23 4.47
C GLY A 32 0.90 13.91 5.33
N GLU A 33 -0.20 13.20 5.61
CA GLU A 33 -1.25 13.69 6.51
C GLU A 33 -0.75 13.79 7.95
N MET A 34 0.03 12.83 8.45
CA MET A 34 0.66 12.93 9.77
C MET A 34 1.62 14.12 9.87
N LEU A 35 2.35 14.44 8.79
CA LEU A 35 3.29 15.58 8.77
C LEU A 35 2.59 16.93 8.69
N SER A 36 1.46 17.02 7.98
CA SER A 36 0.76 18.29 7.69
C SER A 36 -0.48 18.54 8.56
N GLY A 37 -1.00 17.50 9.22
CA GLY A 37 -2.28 17.50 9.94
C GLY A 37 -3.51 17.63 9.03
N ARG A 38 -3.35 17.42 7.72
CA ARG A 38 -4.43 17.56 6.71
C ARG A 38 -4.30 16.48 5.65
N THR A 39 -5.44 16.05 5.10
CA THR A 39 -5.46 15.11 3.98
C THR A 39 -4.67 15.68 2.80
N LEU A 40 -3.74 14.88 2.29
CA LEU A 40 -2.77 15.32 1.28
C LEU A 40 -3.40 15.48 -0.11
N PHE A 41 -4.34 14.60 -0.45
CA PHE A 41 -5.09 14.62 -1.70
C PHE A 41 -6.57 14.38 -1.40
N ALA A 42 -7.41 15.40 -1.57
CA ALA A 42 -8.80 15.40 -1.14
C ALA A 42 -9.75 15.60 -2.33
N GLY A 43 -9.57 14.80 -3.38
CA GLY A 43 -10.46 14.82 -4.54
C GLY A 43 -11.84 14.26 -4.25
N ASP A 44 -12.86 14.87 -4.84
CA ASP A 44 -14.27 14.49 -4.68
C ASP A 44 -14.64 13.24 -5.51
N ASP A 45 -13.96 13.04 -6.63
CA ASP A 45 -14.14 11.90 -7.53
C ASP A 45 -12.78 11.42 -8.08
N PRO A 46 -12.70 10.28 -8.82
CA PRO A 46 -11.44 9.76 -9.32
C PRO A 46 -10.65 10.74 -10.21
N HIS A 47 -11.32 11.51 -11.06
CA HIS A 47 -10.65 12.48 -11.93
C HIS A 47 -10.10 13.66 -11.10
N ASP A 48 -10.90 14.13 -10.15
CA ASP A 48 -10.54 15.21 -9.24
C ASP A 48 -9.40 14.82 -8.30
N GLN A 49 -9.40 13.57 -7.84
CA GLN A 49 -8.32 12.98 -7.05
C GLN A 49 -7.00 13.00 -7.83
N VAL A 50 -7.00 12.61 -9.10
CA VAL A 50 -5.75 12.64 -9.88
C VAL A 50 -5.30 14.06 -10.19
N ARG A 51 -6.23 14.99 -10.45
CA ARG A 51 -5.90 16.41 -10.62
C ARG A 51 -5.23 16.99 -9.38
N ASP A 52 -5.69 16.62 -8.19
CA ASP A 52 -5.12 17.06 -6.93
C ASP A 52 -3.70 16.47 -6.73
N ILE A 53 -3.54 15.17 -7.01
CA ILE A 53 -2.24 14.49 -7.01
C ILE A 53 -1.22 15.21 -7.91
N LEU A 54 -1.58 15.51 -9.15
CA LEU A 54 -0.69 16.22 -10.08
C LEU A 54 -0.37 17.62 -9.59
N SER A 55 -1.35 18.32 -9.01
CA SER A 55 -1.18 19.68 -8.51
C SER A 55 -0.22 19.76 -7.33
N VAL A 56 -0.27 18.79 -6.41
CA VAL A 56 0.57 18.73 -5.22
C VAL A 56 1.96 18.16 -5.51
N LEU A 57 2.05 17.04 -6.22
CA LEU A 57 3.33 16.34 -6.44
C LEU A 57 4.12 16.89 -7.62
N GLN A 58 3.44 17.42 -8.63
CA GLN A 58 4.03 17.88 -9.89
C GLN A 58 5.09 16.90 -10.42
N PRO A 59 4.77 15.60 -10.60
CA PRO A 59 5.77 14.61 -10.98
C PRO A 59 6.39 15.00 -12.33
N PRO A 60 7.65 14.66 -12.64
CA PRO A 60 8.19 14.91 -13.97
C PRO A 60 7.44 14.07 -15.00
N ARG A 61 7.26 14.58 -16.24
CA ARG A 61 6.57 13.87 -17.33
C ARG A 61 7.08 12.44 -17.56
N ALA A 62 8.37 12.19 -17.29
CA ALA A 62 8.97 10.86 -17.40
C ALA A 62 8.41 9.83 -16.41
N GLU A 63 7.77 10.26 -15.31
CA GLU A 63 7.04 9.38 -14.39
C GLU A 63 5.63 9.03 -14.87
N CYS A 64 5.12 9.62 -15.96
CA CYS A 64 3.87 9.20 -16.59
C CYS A 64 4.07 8.12 -17.66
N ALA A 65 5.31 7.75 -17.97
CA ALA A 65 5.64 6.86 -19.10
C ALA A 65 5.14 5.42 -18.95
N TRP A 66 4.74 5.00 -17.74
CA TRP A 66 4.14 3.69 -17.49
C TRP A 66 2.68 3.60 -17.97
N LEU A 67 2.09 4.72 -18.41
CA LEU A 67 0.79 4.77 -19.07
C LEU A 67 0.98 4.65 -20.59
N PRO A 68 0.59 3.53 -21.21
CA PRO A 68 0.81 3.34 -22.64
C PRO A 68 -0.03 4.33 -23.46
N PRO A 69 0.54 4.97 -24.50
CA PRO A 69 -0.26 5.71 -25.48
C PRO A 69 -1.30 4.80 -26.13
N GLY A 70 -2.55 5.26 -26.22
CA GLY A 70 -3.64 4.49 -26.85
C GLY A 70 -4.22 3.35 -26.01
N SER A 71 -3.87 3.27 -24.72
CA SER A 71 -4.59 2.43 -23.75
C SER A 71 -6.02 2.96 -23.51
N PRO A 72 -6.94 2.17 -22.90
CA PRO A 72 -8.23 2.70 -22.43
C PRO A 72 -8.08 3.92 -21.51
N GLU A 73 -6.93 4.04 -20.84
CA GLU A 73 -6.52 5.17 -20.03
C GLU A 73 -5.90 6.32 -20.88
N GLY A 74 -6.04 6.28 -22.20
CA GLY A 74 -5.45 7.24 -23.14
C GLY A 74 -5.91 8.68 -22.90
N ASP A 75 -7.16 8.89 -22.48
CA ASP A 75 -7.68 10.20 -22.06
C ASP A 75 -6.88 10.77 -20.88
N PHE A 76 -6.39 9.91 -20.00
CA PHE A 76 -5.55 10.31 -18.88
C PHE A 76 -4.15 10.75 -19.32
N VAL A 77 -3.56 10.09 -20.33
CA VAL A 77 -2.28 10.51 -20.93
C VAL A 77 -2.42 11.90 -21.55
N HIS A 78 -3.52 12.15 -22.26
CA HIS A 78 -3.83 13.47 -22.81
C HIS A 78 -4.04 14.52 -21.71
N PHE A 79 -4.76 14.17 -20.64
CA PHE A 79 -4.94 15.02 -19.47
C PHE A 79 -3.60 15.40 -18.82
N CYS A 80 -2.70 14.43 -18.57
CA CYS A 80 -1.36 14.70 -18.05
C CYS A 80 -0.57 15.61 -19.00
N ALA A 81 -0.58 15.34 -20.30
CA ALA A 81 0.12 16.16 -21.28
C ALA A 81 -0.36 17.62 -21.25
N ALA A 82 -1.68 17.84 -21.27
CA ALA A 82 -2.28 19.16 -21.17
C ALA A 82 -1.93 19.86 -19.84
N TRP A 83 -1.90 19.11 -18.74
CA TRP A 83 -1.50 19.63 -17.43
C TRP A 83 -0.06 20.18 -17.45
N TYR A 84 0.88 19.48 -18.10
CA TYR A 84 2.28 19.92 -18.19
C TYR A 84 2.49 21.10 -19.15
N GLU A 85 1.77 21.14 -20.28
CA GLU A 85 1.89 22.19 -21.29
C GLU A 85 1.52 23.58 -20.73
N GLY A 86 0.60 23.64 -19.75
CA GLY A 86 0.16 24.89 -19.15
C GLY A 86 0.91 25.36 -17.90
N ARG A 87 1.74 24.52 -17.26
CA ARG A 87 2.26 24.82 -15.90
C ARG A 87 3.77 24.72 -15.71
N GLY A 88 4.51 24.14 -16.65
CA GLY A 88 5.95 23.88 -16.48
C GLY A 88 6.22 22.87 -15.35
N SER A 89 7.26 22.06 -15.46
CA SER A 89 7.62 21.08 -14.42
C SER A 89 8.44 21.71 -13.30
N ALA A 90 8.04 22.89 -12.81
CA ALA A 90 8.74 23.56 -11.72
C ALA A 90 8.53 22.73 -10.45
N ARG A 91 9.53 21.90 -10.13
CA ARG A 91 9.57 21.11 -8.91
C ARG A 91 9.61 22.09 -7.75
N LEU A 92 8.76 21.90 -6.75
CA LEU A 92 8.83 22.66 -5.52
C LEU A 92 10.26 22.55 -4.96
N GLU A 93 11.03 23.66 -4.96
CA GLU A 93 12.34 23.74 -4.31
C GLU A 93 12.13 23.85 -2.80
N ALA A 94 11.58 22.79 -2.21
CA ALA A 94 11.48 22.66 -0.76
C ALA A 94 12.80 22.14 -0.19
N PRO A 95 13.26 22.63 0.98
CA PRO A 95 14.40 22.06 1.68
C PRO A 95 14.16 20.57 1.93
N ARG A 96 15.00 19.71 1.35
CA ARG A 96 14.86 18.27 1.57
C ARG A 96 15.30 17.91 2.99
N CYS A 97 14.41 17.21 3.70
CA CYS A 97 14.71 16.54 4.95
C CYS A 97 14.39 15.05 4.80
N GLY A 98 14.88 14.21 5.71
CA GLY A 98 14.66 12.76 5.65
C GLY A 98 13.18 12.38 5.58
N GLN A 99 12.31 13.10 6.30
CA GLN A 99 10.85 12.95 6.24
C GLN A 99 10.32 13.17 4.82
N LEU A 100 10.70 14.28 4.20
CA LEU A 100 10.23 14.67 2.86
C LEU A 100 10.77 13.71 1.80
N ASP A 101 12.02 13.26 1.92
CA ASP A 101 12.60 12.28 1.01
C ASP A 101 11.91 10.92 1.10
N ALA A 102 11.59 10.46 2.31
CA ALA A 102 10.83 9.23 2.52
C ALA A 102 9.40 9.37 1.95
N LEU A 103 8.73 10.50 2.21
CA LEU A 103 7.40 10.79 1.68
C LEU A 103 7.38 10.78 0.14
N LEU A 104 8.29 11.52 -0.51
CA LEU A 104 8.38 11.60 -1.96
C LEU A 104 8.83 10.27 -2.60
N GLY A 105 9.54 9.43 -1.86
CA GLY A 105 9.87 8.06 -2.28
C GLY A 105 8.65 7.13 -2.29
N LEU A 106 7.73 7.27 -1.34
CA LEU A 106 6.47 6.53 -1.31
C LEU A 106 5.48 7.03 -2.36
N LEU A 107 5.44 8.35 -2.59
CA LEU A 107 4.53 9.03 -3.52
C LEU A 107 5.06 9.13 -4.95
N ARG A 108 5.80 8.12 -5.42
CA ARG A 108 6.24 8.08 -6.83
C ARG A 108 5.03 7.79 -7.71
N PHE A 109 4.89 8.55 -8.80
CA PHE A 109 3.72 8.42 -9.66
C PHE A 109 3.76 7.10 -10.44
N ASP A 110 4.96 6.70 -10.87
CA ASP A 110 5.24 5.38 -11.42
C ASP A 110 5.30 4.32 -10.29
N PRO A 111 4.38 3.35 -10.26
CA PRO A 111 4.36 2.34 -9.20
C PRO A 111 5.62 1.48 -9.16
N ALA A 112 6.31 1.28 -10.30
CA ALA A 112 7.55 0.52 -10.36
C ALA A 112 8.75 1.27 -9.75
N ARG A 113 8.60 2.57 -9.46
CA ARG A 113 9.63 3.39 -8.82
C ARG A 113 9.42 3.57 -7.33
N ARG A 114 8.33 3.03 -6.76
CA ARG A 114 8.09 3.03 -5.31
C ARG A 114 8.94 1.93 -4.66
N PRO A 115 9.49 2.18 -3.46
CA PRO A 115 10.16 1.14 -2.71
C PRO A 115 9.16 0.08 -2.25
N THR A 116 9.63 -1.13 -2.03
CA THR A 116 8.92 -2.11 -1.21
C THR A 116 8.85 -1.65 0.25
N ALA A 117 7.93 -2.21 1.05
CA ALA A 117 7.86 -1.93 2.49
C ALA A 117 9.19 -2.19 3.21
N ALA A 118 9.87 -3.28 2.85
CA ALA A 118 11.16 -3.63 3.42
C ALA A 118 12.27 -2.62 3.05
N GLU A 119 12.28 -2.11 1.82
CA GLU A 119 13.22 -1.06 1.40
C GLU A 119 12.92 0.27 2.09
N ALA A 120 11.64 0.64 2.22
CA ALA A 120 11.21 1.86 2.89
C ALA A 120 11.67 1.88 4.36
N LEU A 121 11.49 0.77 5.09
CA LEU A 121 11.92 0.64 6.50
C LEU A 121 13.44 0.80 6.67
N ARG A 122 14.23 0.38 5.69
CA ARG A 122 15.70 0.55 5.70
C ARG A 122 16.15 1.93 5.20
N GLY A 123 15.23 2.76 4.72
CA GLY A 123 15.52 4.10 4.23
C GLY A 123 16.05 5.03 5.34
N PRO A 124 16.82 6.07 5.01
CA PRO A 124 17.52 6.91 6.00
C PRO A 124 16.64 7.47 7.12
N PHE A 125 15.39 7.81 6.80
CA PHE A 125 14.44 8.32 7.78
C PHE A 125 13.94 7.23 8.75
N LEU A 126 13.50 6.08 8.23
CA LEU A 126 12.89 5.02 9.04
C LEU A 126 13.93 4.13 9.74
N ALA A 127 15.14 4.03 9.20
CA ALA A 127 16.25 3.30 9.81
C ALA A 127 16.61 3.86 11.20
N HIS A 128 16.44 5.17 11.41
CA HIS A 128 16.65 5.78 12.72
C HIS A 128 15.70 5.23 13.80
N PHE A 129 14.51 4.80 13.42
CA PHE A 129 13.48 4.28 14.32
C PHE A 129 13.52 2.75 14.46
N SER A 130 14.33 2.07 13.65
CA SER A 130 14.48 0.61 13.67
C SER A 130 15.27 0.08 14.90
N LEU A 131 15.53 0.93 15.89
CA LEU A 131 16.33 0.64 17.10
C LEU A 131 15.52 0.25 18.34
N HIS A 132 14.19 0.15 18.27
CA HIS A 132 13.41 -0.43 19.35
C HIS A 132 13.08 -1.86 18.99
N SER A 133 13.76 -2.79 19.67
CA SER A 133 13.57 -4.23 19.61
C SER A 133 12.11 -4.59 19.36
N ASP A 134 11.88 -5.43 18.36
CA ASP A 134 10.57 -5.95 18.01
C ASP A 134 9.90 -6.57 19.26
N PRO A 135 8.84 -5.97 19.83
CA PRO A 135 8.15 -6.55 20.98
C PRO A 135 7.42 -7.86 20.62
N LEU A 136 7.30 -8.18 19.32
CA LEU A 136 6.77 -9.47 18.85
C LEU A 136 7.85 -10.55 18.76
N ALA A 137 9.15 -10.20 18.74
CA ALA A 137 10.22 -11.20 18.74
C ALA A 137 10.29 -11.99 20.06
N ASP A 138 9.84 -11.41 21.17
CA ASP A 138 9.73 -12.08 22.49
C ASP A 138 8.54 -13.07 22.57
N HIS A 139 7.67 -13.11 21.56
CA HIS A 139 6.50 -14.01 21.51
C HIS A 139 6.61 -15.10 20.44
N ALA A 140 7.79 -15.31 19.84
CA ALA A 140 8.03 -16.50 19.03
C ALA A 140 7.90 -17.75 19.92
N ALA A 141 6.77 -18.45 19.79
CA ALA A 141 6.47 -19.68 20.51
C ALA A 141 7.63 -20.69 20.39
N PRO A 142 8.05 -21.36 21.48
CA PRO A 142 9.11 -22.33 21.39
C PRO A 142 8.65 -23.48 20.50
N ALA A 143 9.39 -23.71 19.41
CA ALA A 143 9.27 -24.89 18.57
C ALA A 143 9.71 -26.11 19.39
N SER A 144 8.77 -26.74 20.07
CA SER A 144 8.98 -28.08 20.62
C SER A 144 7.69 -28.89 20.48
N ALA A 145 7.67 -29.77 19.47
CA ALA A 145 6.70 -30.83 19.37
C ALA A 145 6.86 -31.77 20.59
N PRO A 146 5.81 -32.07 21.37
CA PRO A 146 5.91 -33.10 22.37
C PRO A 146 5.78 -34.46 21.69
N GLN A 147 6.84 -35.25 21.87
CA GLN A 147 6.89 -36.67 21.63
C GLN A 147 5.96 -37.39 22.62
N GLY A 148 5.13 -38.29 22.09
CA GLY A 148 4.63 -39.48 22.78
C GLY A 148 3.63 -39.27 23.92
N LEU A 149 2.35 -39.62 23.70
CA LEU A 149 1.44 -39.98 24.78
C LEU A 149 1.16 -41.49 24.72
N ARG A 150 1.88 -42.24 25.57
CA ARG A 150 1.55 -43.62 25.97
C ARG A 150 0.70 -43.55 27.24
N GLY A 151 -0.53 -44.08 27.19
CA GLY A 151 -1.31 -44.57 28.34
C GLY A 151 -1.76 -43.51 29.37
N LEU A 152 -2.84 -43.63 30.13
CA LEU A 152 -3.77 -44.72 30.43
C LEU A 152 -5.00 -44.12 31.17
N HIS A 153 -6.11 -44.84 31.09
CA HIS A 153 -7.23 -44.92 32.05
C HIS A 153 -8.17 -43.70 32.27
N GLY A 154 -9.30 -43.76 31.55
CA GLY A 154 -10.52 -44.30 32.13
C GLY A 154 -11.53 -43.32 32.74
N VAL A 155 -12.55 -42.93 31.95
CA VAL A 155 -13.94 -42.80 32.41
C VAL A 155 -14.86 -43.23 31.27
N GLN A 156 -15.81 -44.10 31.61
CA GLN A 156 -16.70 -44.79 30.69
C GLN A 156 -17.76 -43.85 30.07
N ALA A 157 -18.00 -44.02 28.77
CA ALA A 157 -19.25 -43.62 28.14
C ALA A 157 -19.89 -44.87 27.51
N VAL A 158 -20.93 -45.36 28.17
CA VAL A 158 -22.12 -46.02 27.61
C VAL A 158 -22.46 -45.43 26.22
N GLY A 159 -22.79 -46.13 25.15
CA GLY A 159 -23.17 -47.52 24.93
C GLY A 159 -24.22 -47.50 23.81
N PHE A 160 -23.87 -48.09 22.65
CA PHE A 160 -24.74 -48.66 21.60
C PHE A 160 -25.84 -47.78 20.95
N PHE A 161 -25.81 -47.65 19.60
CA PHE A 161 -26.53 -48.54 18.68
C PHE A 161 -26.49 -47.96 17.24
N GLU A 162 -25.75 -48.60 16.33
CA GLU A 162 -26.08 -48.61 14.90
C GLU A 162 -26.89 -49.87 14.61
N PRO A 163 -27.72 -49.85 13.55
CA PRO A 163 -27.72 -50.99 12.64
C PRO A 163 -27.59 -50.56 11.17
N GLU A 164 -26.45 -50.92 10.58
CA GLU A 164 -26.25 -51.79 9.41
C GLU A 164 -27.21 -51.78 8.19
N ALA A 165 -26.52 -51.85 7.05
CA ALA A 165 -26.82 -52.62 5.84
C ALA A 165 -27.86 -52.10 4.84
N GLY A 166 -27.37 -51.86 3.62
CA GLY A 166 -28.21 -51.80 2.43
C GLY A 166 -28.71 -53.17 1.96
N VAL A 167 -29.64 -53.16 1.01
CA VAL A 167 -29.71 -53.92 -0.25
C VAL A 167 -31.08 -53.62 -0.87
N LEU A 168 -31.09 -53.02 -2.07
CA LEU A 168 -31.78 -53.42 -3.32
C LEU A 168 -31.73 -52.26 -4.33
#